data_AF-A0A942ISB2-F1
#
_entry.id   AF-A0A942ISB2-F1
#
_cell.length_a   1.000
_cell.length_b   1.000
_cell.length_c   1.000
_cell.angle_alpha   90.00
_cell.angle_beta   90.00
_cell.angle_gamma   90.00
#
_symmetry.space_group_name_H-M   'P 1'
#
loop_
_entity.id
_entity.type
_entity.pdbx_description
1 polymer ?
#
loop_
_entity_poly.entity_id
_entity_poly.type
_entity_poly.pdbx_seq_one_letter_code
_entity_poly.pdbx_strand_id
1 'polypeptide(L)'
;MKYDKEEKAIVDAYEKGRMALSTPTKKEVEAIKATARKTLVKDKRITIRLYAHDYQGIQKRAIEMGIPYQTLISGIIHRYIEGDLISKTG
;
A
#
# COMPACT_ATOMS: atom_id res chain seq x y z
N MET A 1 -16.66 0.85 12.01
CA MET A 1 -16.43 0.65 10.56
C MET A 1 -17.67 0.01 9.98
N LYS A 2 -18.26 0.59 8.94
CA LYS A 2 -19.48 0.12 8.30
C LYS A 2 -19.03 -0.53 6.99
N TYR A 3 -19.04 -1.86 6.92
CA TYR A 3 -18.73 -2.57 5.69
C TYR A 3 -19.68 -2.12 4.59
N ASP A 4 -19.13 -1.79 3.42
CA ASP A 4 -19.97 -1.47 2.26
C ASP A 4 -20.75 -2.72 1.81
N LYS A 5 -21.80 -2.54 1.01
CA LYS A 5 -22.68 -3.64 0.56
C LYS A 5 -21.89 -4.76 -0.12
N GLU A 6 -20.83 -4.41 -0.83
CA GLU A 6 -19.93 -5.38 -1.48
C GLU A 6 -19.10 -6.15 -0.46
N GLU A 7 -18.47 -5.46 0.50
CA GLU A 7 -17.68 -6.10 1.57
C GLU A 7 -18.55 -7.03 2.43
N LYS A 8 -19.78 -6.62 2.73
CA LYS A 8 -20.71 -7.43 3.52
C LYS A 8 -21.15 -8.69 2.78
N ALA A 9 -21.31 -8.62 1.46
CA ALA A 9 -21.62 -9.78 0.64
C ALA A 9 -20.44 -10.77 0.57
N ILE A 10 -19.20 -10.27 0.56
CA ILE A 10 -17.99 -11.10 0.58
C ILE A 10 -17.87 -11.84 1.92
N VAL A 11 -18.07 -11.15 3.05
CA VAL A 11 -18.02 -11.78 4.39
C VAL A 11 -19.10 -12.84 4.53
N ASP A 12 -20.33 -12.55 4.12
CA ASP A 12 -21.46 -13.47 4.19
C ASP A 12 -21.27 -14.70 3.27
N ALA A 13 -20.64 -14.52 2.10
CA ALA A 13 -20.29 -15.62 1.20
C ALA A 13 -19.14 -16.50 1.73
N TYR A 14 -18.19 -15.91 2.48
CA TYR A 14 -17.10 -16.61 3.15
C TYR A 14 -17.61 -17.42 4.35
N GLU A 15 -18.42 -16.82 5.22
CA GLU A 15 -19.01 -17.48 6.40
C GLU A 15 -19.97 -18.62 6.00
N LYS A 16 -20.68 -18.48 4.87
CA LYS A 16 -21.57 -19.52 4.35
C LYS A 16 -20.85 -20.64 3.58
N GLY A 17 -19.52 -20.61 3.49
CA GLY A 17 -18.72 -21.63 2.81
C GLY A 17 -19.02 -21.76 1.31
N ARG A 18 -19.63 -20.74 0.69
CA ARG A 18 -20.03 -20.73 -0.73
C ARG A 18 -18.94 -20.23 -1.66
N MET A 19 -17.82 -19.79 -1.12
CA MET A 19 -16.65 -19.49 -1.93
C MET A 19 -16.05 -20.80 -2.45
N ALA A 20 -16.20 -21.03 -3.75
CA ALA A 20 -15.45 -22.07 -4.44
C ALA A 20 -13.97 -21.66 -4.41
N LEU A 21 -13.25 -22.14 -3.39
CA LEU A 21 -11.80 -22.01 -3.28
C LEU A 21 -11.18 -22.81 -4.44
N SER A 22 -10.95 -22.12 -5.55
CA SER A 22 -10.20 -22.67 -6.67
C SER A 22 -8.74 -22.68 -6.23
N THR A 23 -8.15 -23.87 -6.09
CA THR A 23 -6.71 -23.98 -5.83
C THR A 23 -5.98 -23.49 -7.07
N PRO A 24 -5.25 -22.36 -6.99
CA PRO A 24 -4.64 -21.77 -8.16
C PRO A 24 -3.62 -22.75 -8.76
N THR A 25 -3.68 -22.90 -10.08
CA THR A 25 -2.75 -23.73 -10.84
C THR A 25 -1.33 -23.17 -10.67
N LYS A 26 -0.29 -24.00 -10.74
CA LYS A 26 1.11 -23.55 -10.59
C LYS A 26 1.46 -22.34 -11.48
N LYS A 27 0.91 -22.28 -12.70
CA LYS A 27 1.04 -21.16 -13.64
C LYS A 27 0.39 -19.85 -13.15
N GLU A 28 -0.76 -19.92 -12.49
CA GLU A 28 -1.46 -18.75 -11.95
C GLU A 28 -0.72 -18.18 -10.74
N VAL A 29 -0.19 -19.05 -9.89
CA VAL A 29 0.68 -18.65 -8.77
C VAL A 29 1.96 -17.98 -9.30
N GLU A 30 2.57 -18.49 -10.36
CA GLU A 30 3.73 -17.85 -10.98
C GLU A 30 3.38 -16.51 -11.63
N ALA A 31 2.24 -16.40 -12.32
CA ALA A 31 1.79 -15.15 -12.91
C ALA A 31 1.52 -14.08 -11.84
N ILE A 32 0.83 -14.43 -10.76
CA ILE A 32 0.57 -13.53 -9.62
C ILE A 32 1.90 -13.09 -8.98
N LYS A 33 2.83 -14.03 -8.75
CA LYS A 33 4.16 -13.70 -8.24
C LYS A 33 4.94 -12.79 -9.18
N ALA A 34 4.86 -13.01 -10.49
CA ALA A 34 5.55 -12.20 -11.49
C ALA A 34 4.97 -10.77 -11.53
N THR A 35 3.65 -10.63 -11.49
CA THR A 35 2.98 -9.33 -11.44
C THR A 35 3.31 -8.58 -10.16
N ALA A 36 3.21 -9.23 -9.00
CA ALA A 36 3.57 -8.65 -7.71
C ALA A 36 5.05 -8.22 -7.67
N ARG A 37 5.96 -9.04 -8.20
CA ARG A 37 7.38 -8.68 -8.31
C ARG A 37 7.59 -7.45 -9.18
N LYS A 38 6.88 -7.34 -10.31
CA LYS A 38 6.99 -6.20 -11.24
C LYS A 38 6.43 -4.90 -10.63
N THR A 39 5.33 -4.97 -9.89
CA THR A 39 4.73 -3.77 -9.26
C THR A 39 5.52 -3.27 -8.04
N LEU A 40 6.27 -4.15 -7.37
CA LEU A 40 7.11 -3.79 -6.22
C LEU A 40 8.48 -3.19 -6.59
N VAL A 41 8.86 -3.19 -7.87
CA VAL A 41 10.15 -2.62 -8.29
C VAL A 41 10.08 -1.09 -8.27
N LYS A 42 10.87 -0.47 -7.40
CA LYS A 42 11.09 0.99 -7.39
C LYS A 42 12.11 1.36 -8.46
N ASP A 43 11.70 1.37 -9.73
CA ASP A 43 12.60 1.59 -10.88
C ASP A 43 12.73 3.07 -11.31
N LYS A 44 11.90 3.97 -10.77
CA LYS A 44 11.94 5.41 -11.10
C LYS A 44 12.62 6.22 -10.00
N ARG A 45 13.55 7.10 -10.40
CA ARG A 45 14.20 8.08 -9.52
C ARG A 45 13.66 9.48 -9.80
N ILE A 46 13.32 10.20 -8.74
CA ILE A 46 12.90 11.61 -8.79
C ILE A 46 13.73 12.43 -7.81
N THR A 47 13.94 13.72 -8.11
CA THR A 47 14.58 14.68 -7.21
C THR A 47 13.55 15.73 -6.81
N ILE A 48 13.37 15.95 -5.51
CA ILE A 48 12.36 16.87 -4.96
C ILE A 48 13.08 17.91 -4.10
N ARG A 49 12.67 19.18 -4.20
CA ARG A 49 13.10 20.26 -3.27
C ARG A 49 12.14 20.31 -2.09
N LEU A 50 12.69 20.40 -0.88
CA LEU A 50 11.93 20.48 0.36
C LEU A 50 12.39 21.70 1.16
N TYR A 51 11.49 22.25 1.97
CA TYR A 51 11.90 23.22 2.98
C TYR A 51 12.78 22.53 4.02
N ALA A 52 13.74 23.28 4.59
CA ALA A 52 14.70 22.73 5.54
C ALA A 52 14.01 22.13 6.79
N HIS A 53 12.96 22.78 7.28
CA HIS A 53 12.21 22.32 8.44
C HIS A 53 11.43 21.02 8.16
N ASP A 54 10.87 20.86 6.95
CA ASP A 54 10.18 19.64 6.54
C ASP A 54 11.16 18.47 6.43
N TYR A 55 12.34 18.71 5.84
CA TYR A 55 13.38 17.69 5.73
C TYR A 55 13.80 17.16 7.11
N GLN A 56 14.04 18.07 8.07
CA GLN A 56 14.35 17.70 9.45
C GLN A 56 13.20 16.96 10.13
N GLY A 57 11.96 17.39 9.91
CA GLY A 57 10.76 16.72 10.40
C GLY A 57 10.65 15.27 9.90
N ILE A 58 10.86 15.06 8.59
CA ILE A 58 10.84 13.73 7.98
C ILE A 58 11.94 12.84 8.58
N GLN A 59 13.17 13.35 8.71
CA GLN A 59 14.27 12.59 9.32
C GLN A 59 13.95 12.15 10.75
N LYS A 60 13.41 13.06 11.56
CA LYS A 60 13.02 12.76 12.94
C LYS A 60 11.97 11.63 13.00
N ARG A 61 10.92 11.72 12.18
CA ARG A 61 9.85 10.70 12.13
C ARG A 61 10.34 9.36 11.63
N ALA A 62 11.26 9.36 10.66
CA ALA A 62 11.87 8.15 10.15
C ALA A 62 12.68 7.43 11.24
N ILE A 63 13.45 8.18 12.04
CA ILE A 63 14.20 7.65 13.19
C ILE A 63 13.25 7.10 14.27
N GLU A 64 12.18 7.84 14.61
CA GLU A 64 11.16 7.39 15.56
C GLU A 64 10.51 6.06 15.14
N MET A 65 10.33 5.85 13.83
CA MET A 65 9.79 4.62 13.25
C MET A 65 10.85 3.54 12.96
N GLY A 66 12.14 3.83 13.17
CA GLY A 66 13.25 2.90 12.90
C GLY A 66 13.45 2.57 11.41
N ILE A 67 13.01 3.45 10.50
CA ILE A 67 13.10 3.25 9.04
C ILE A 67 13.94 4.34 8.38
N PRO A 68 14.55 4.08 7.21
CA PRO A 68 15.19 5.13 6.42
C PRO A 68 14.19 6.23 6.00
N TYR A 69 14.61 7.48 6.01
CA TYR A 69 13.74 8.61 5.63
C TYR A 69 13.22 8.50 4.19
N GLN A 70 14.00 7.91 3.28
CA GLN A 70 13.58 7.63 1.90
C GLN A 70 12.44 6.62 1.85
N THR A 71 12.47 5.62 2.74
CA THR A 71 11.40 4.62 2.88
C THR A 71 10.11 5.28 3.37
N LEU A 72 10.23 6.18 4.35
CA LEU A 72 9.09 6.96 4.83
C LEU A 72 8.48 7.82 3.72
N ILE A 73 9.30 8.58 2.98
CA ILE A 73 8.85 9.40 1.84
C ILE A 73 8.14 8.53 0.80
N SER A 74 8.76 7.42 0.41
CA SER A 74 8.18 6.48 -0.57
C SER A 74 6.85 5.90 -0.08
N GLY A 75 6.73 5.57 1.21
CA GLY A 75 5.51 5.05 1.81
C GLY A 75 4.39 6.09 1.87
N ILE A 76 4.71 7.35 2.17
CA ILE A 76 3.73 8.45 2.15
C ILE A 76 3.16 8.65 0.74
N ILE A 77 4.03 8.69 -0.29
CA ILE A 77 3.60 8.83 -1.68
C ILE A 77 2.68 7.67 -2.09
N HIS A 78 3.06 6.43 -1.75
CA HIS A 78 2.26 5.25 -2.05
C HIS A 78 0.87 5.33 -1.38
N ARG A 79 0.82 5.58 -0.07
CA ARG A 79 -0.43 5.70 0.69
C ARG A 79 -1.30 6.87 0.24
N TYR A 80 -0.69 7.96 -0.24
CA TYR A 80 -1.43 9.08 -0.82
C TYR A 80 -2.07 8.70 -2.16
N ILE A 81 -1.36 7.96 -3.02
CA ILE A 81 -1.89 7.50 -4.31
C ILE A 81 -2.95 6.42 -4.13
N GLU A 82 -2.78 5.51 -3.15
CA GLU A 82 -3.75 4.45 -2.86
C GLU A 82 -5.01 4.95 -2.12
N GLY A 83 -5.03 6.20 -1.66
CA GLY A 83 -6.18 6.81 -1.00
C GLY A 83 -6.22 6.63 0.52
N ASP A 84 -5.26 5.91 1.10
CA ASP A 84 -5.08 5.72 2.55
C ASP A 84 -4.70 7.00 3.31
N LEU A 85 -4.24 8.02 2.60
CA LEU A 85 -3.81 9.29 3.17
C LEU A 85 -4.65 10.43 2.59
N ILE A 86 -5.67 10.86 3.34
CA ILE A 86 -6.57 11.94 2.95
C ILE A 86 -5.92 13.28 3.35
N SER A 87 -5.79 14.20 2.39
CA SER A 87 -5.43 15.58 2.71
C SER A 87 -6.51 16.15 3.63
N LYS A 88 -6.12 16.60 4.84
CA LYS A 88 -6.99 17.48 5.63
C LYS A 88 -6.98 18.85 4.96
N THR A 89 -7.75 18.98 3.89
CA THR A 89 -8.13 20.28 3.38
C THR A 89 -9.05 20.91 4.43
N GLY A 90 -8.57 21.99 5.04
CA GLY A 90 -9.39 22.86 5.88
C GLY A 90 -10.38 23.66 5.05
#